data_AF-A0A8H5TSM0-F1
#
_entry.id   AF-A0A8H5TSM0-F1
#
_cell.length_a   1.000
_cell.length_b   1.000
_cell.length_c   1.000
_cell.angle_alpha   90.00
_cell.angle_beta   90.00
_cell.angle_gamma   90.00
#
_symmetry.space_group_name_H-M   'P 1'
#
loop_
_entity.id
_entity.type
_entity.pdbx_description
1 polymer ?
#
loop_
_entity_poly.entity_id
_entity_poly.type
_entity_poly.pdbx_seq_one_letter_code
_entity_poly.pdbx_strand_id
1 'polypeptide(L)'
;MNSPSNSQGDEKNPTISEQERKKLRNRLSQRAFRRRQAECIRELRNKVNADQRPDSERIAALQKENQMLRKQLIEVQAKMSKMVASFQLLSESVSKTLDDTASGEDVERDGGHEEDLRLADDLGQPEDQHAPVADHSLQSLDMEPFDPSILDFDTPFAPVITAGPLADTTFTSELINVAGTNPFYSRIPNIWTHEYQMGMQPYLSAINATAESSLVLGKDYSFTNSPFSDHIQLLQRMLKNKLNTLGFIPNSQNPVQSVYQPVLMVLSMFNSMTRPDVMAWYAKTRFFHIIELTAWQLYPSSATFNKLHPRYRPTKAQLENIHPGIIDWIPFPSIRDRLIQLHSANPHIDQIFCDAVTGYVVEALMSDLILGAPQITVYVRVTDLINTMASGTSESQNTIAILPSPDISTLFSSPAYARAAFSKLNMDKGAGYYKIDPAFFEKYPELWDQASDLTATGMPLKPKYQKILTYPKPLDPSTVETYRSFIDFSMDATNTISMSPASQSREL
;
A
#
# COMPACT_ATOMS: atom_id res chain seq x y z
N MET A 1 -92.41 6.46 -37.82
CA MET A 1 -91.89 7.34 -38.88
C MET A 1 -91.68 8.73 -38.30
N ASN A 2 -90.50 9.30 -38.55
CA ASN A 2 -90.09 10.71 -38.46
C ASN A 2 -89.91 11.38 -37.07
N SER A 3 -88.68 11.88 -36.90
CA SER A 3 -88.08 12.94 -36.04
C SER A 3 -89.03 14.08 -35.60
N PRO A 4 -88.70 15.01 -34.65
CA PRO A 4 -87.37 15.61 -34.43
C PRO A 4 -87.04 16.14 -32.98
N SER A 5 -85.76 16.32 -32.59
CA SER A 5 -84.88 17.52 -32.58
C SER A 5 -84.98 18.51 -31.39
N ASN A 6 -83.78 18.97 -30.97
CA ASN A 6 -83.44 20.22 -30.27
C ASN A 6 -83.80 20.33 -28.77
N SER A 7 -83.02 20.96 -27.89
CA SER A 7 -81.73 21.63 -27.97
C SER A 7 -81.35 22.16 -26.56
N GLN A 8 -80.05 22.14 -26.25
CA GLN A 8 -79.30 23.13 -25.45
C GLN A 8 -79.70 23.46 -24.00
N GLY A 9 -78.75 23.23 -23.10
CA GLY A 9 -78.66 23.83 -21.77
C GLY A 9 -77.21 23.72 -21.28
N ASP A 10 -76.39 24.63 -21.75
CA ASP A 10 -74.96 24.79 -21.44
C ASP A 10 -74.79 25.44 -20.05
N GLU A 11 -74.30 24.71 -19.05
CA GLU A 11 -73.92 25.28 -17.73
C GLU A 11 -72.41 25.14 -17.51
N LYS A 12 -71.74 26.29 -17.67
CA LYS A 12 -70.31 26.53 -17.48
C LYS A 12 -69.90 26.32 -16.02
N ASN A 13 -69.06 25.32 -15.76
CA ASN A 13 -68.20 25.28 -14.57
C ASN A 13 -66.99 26.22 -14.77
N PRO A 14 -66.60 27.07 -13.80
CA PRO A 14 -65.46 27.95 -13.95
C PRO A 14 -64.18 27.11 -13.83
N THR A 15 -63.46 26.99 -14.93
CA THR A 15 -62.14 26.37 -14.99
C THR A 15 -61.16 27.20 -14.17
N ILE A 16 -60.88 26.75 -12.94
CA ILE A 16 -59.77 27.25 -12.10
C ILE A 16 -58.52 27.31 -12.98
N SER A 17 -57.98 28.52 -13.15
CA SER A 17 -56.82 28.75 -14.01
C SER A 17 -55.67 27.83 -13.59
N GLU A 18 -54.96 27.30 -14.58
CA GLU A 18 -53.85 26.38 -14.37
C GLU A 18 -52.78 26.94 -13.42
N GLN A 19 -52.65 28.28 -13.39
CA GLN A 19 -51.79 29.02 -12.46
C GLN A 19 -52.26 28.91 -11.00
N GLU A 20 -53.56 28.90 -10.74
CA GLU A 20 -54.12 28.75 -9.39
C GLU A 20 -53.97 27.32 -8.88
N ARG A 21 -54.13 26.31 -9.75
CA ARG A 21 -53.81 24.90 -9.41
C ARG A 21 -52.33 24.74 -9.05
N LYS A 22 -51.42 25.39 -9.78
CA LYS A 22 -49.98 25.35 -9.50
C LYS A 22 -49.63 26.02 -8.16
N LYS A 23 -50.24 27.17 -7.86
CA LYS A 23 -50.07 27.86 -6.56
C LYS A 23 -50.59 27.01 -5.40
N LEU A 24 -51.77 26.40 -5.54
CA LEU A 24 -52.35 25.53 -4.53
C LEU A 24 -51.48 24.28 -4.28
N ARG A 25 -50.96 23.66 -5.35
CA ARG A 25 -50.05 22.51 -5.27
C ARG A 25 -48.75 22.86 -4.55
N ASN A 26 -48.14 24.00 -4.89
CA ASN A 26 -46.92 24.45 -4.20
C ASN A 26 -47.18 24.72 -2.71
N ARG A 27 -48.32 25.33 -2.36
CA ARG A 27 -48.68 25.58 -0.97
C ARG A 27 -48.89 24.30 -0.16
N LEU A 28 -49.51 23.29 -0.76
CA LEU A 28 -49.69 21.97 -0.14
C LEU A 28 -48.37 21.22 -0.01
N SER A 29 -47.50 21.25 -1.04
CA SER A 29 -46.17 20.66 -0.99
C SER A 29 -45.29 21.29 0.07
N GLN A 30 -45.31 22.62 0.22
CA GLN A 30 -44.57 23.31 1.29
C GLN A 30 -45.11 22.99 2.68
N ARG A 31 -46.43 22.88 2.84
CA ARG A 31 -47.04 22.47 4.11
C ARG A 31 -46.66 21.02 4.47
N ALA A 32 -46.65 20.12 3.49
CA ALA A 32 -46.23 18.73 3.67
C ALA A 32 -44.72 18.64 4.00
N PHE A 33 -43.88 19.43 3.33
CA PHE A 33 -42.44 19.49 3.60
C PHE A 33 -42.17 19.98 5.04
N ARG A 34 -42.81 21.08 5.46
CA ARG A 34 -42.67 21.60 6.82
C ARG A 34 -43.16 20.61 7.87
N ARG A 35 -44.24 19.86 7.58
CA ARG A 35 -44.74 18.81 8.48
C ARG A 35 -43.75 17.65 8.62
N ARG A 36 -43.19 17.16 7.51
CA ARG A 36 -42.17 16.08 7.53
C ARG A 36 -40.90 16.53 8.24
N GLN A 37 -40.48 17.78 8.05
CA GLN A 37 -39.33 18.35 8.74
C GLN A 37 -39.58 18.42 10.26
N ALA A 38 -40.77 18.85 10.69
CA ALA A 38 -41.14 18.88 12.10
C ALA A 38 -41.21 17.47 12.73
N GLU A 39 -41.72 16.48 12.00
CA GLU A 39 -41.76 15.07 12.44
C GLU A 39 -40.35 14.47 12.56
N CYS A 40 -39.46 14.73 11.59
CA CYS A 40 -38.06 14.31 11.63
C CYS A 40 -37.30 14.95 12.80
N ILE A 41 -37.48 16.26 13.03
CA ILE A 41 -36.87 16.95 14.18
C ILE A 41 -37.39 16.38 15.51
N ARG A 42 -38.67 16.01 15.59
CA ARG A 42 -39.25 15.38 16.78
C ARG A 42 -38.72 13.97 16.99
N GLU A 43 -38.57 13.17 15.93
CA GLU A 43 -37.95 11.84 16.01
C GLU A 43 -36.47 11.92 16.41
N LEU A 44 -35.71 12.87 15.85
CA LEU A 44 -34.32 13.11 16.24
C LEU A 44 -34.22 13.53 17.71
N ARG A 45 -35.08 14.43 18.17
CA ARG A 45 -35.15 14.83 19.59
C ARG A 45 -35.55 13.66 20.49
N ASN A 46 -36.47 12.81 20.06
CA ASN A 46 -36.88 11.63 20.82
C ASN A 46 -35.77 10.57 20.87
N LYS A 47 -34.99 10.40 19.78
CA LYS A 47 -33.79 9.53 19.78
C LYS A 47 -32.70 10.07 20.71
N VAL A 48 -32.44 11.38 20.65
CA VAL A 48 -31.50 12.07 21.56
C VAL A 48 -31.94 11.97 23.02
N ASN A 49 -33.25 12.01 23.30
CA ASN A 49 -33.77 11.86 24.67
C ASN A 49 -33.90 10.40 25.15
N ALA A 50 -34.06 9.43 24.26
CA ALA A 50 -34.12 8.02 24.60
C ALA A 50 -32.73 7.42 24.91
N ASP A 51 -31.66 7.98 24.31
CA ASP A 51 -30.27 7.53 24.45
C ASP A 51 -29.48 8.28 25.55
N GLN A 52 -30.08 8.61 26.70
CA GLN A 52 -29.38 9.26 27.84
C GLN A 52 -28.38 8.34 28.58
N ARG A 53 -27.49 7.64 27.87
CA ARG A 53 -26.17 7.30 28.40
C ARG A 53 -25.21 8.36 27.89
N PRO A 54 -24.45 9.06 28.77
CA PRO A 54 -23.51 10.05 28.31
C PRO A 54 -22.52 9.41 27.33
N ASP A 55 -22.32 10.02 26.16
CA ASP A 55 -21.48 9.47 25.09
C ASP A 55 -20.10 9.04 25.60
N SER A 56 -19.55 9.76 26.57
CA SER A 56 -18.29 9.42 27.25
C SER A 56 -18.30 8.04 27.91
N GLU A 57 -19.40 7.63 28.53
CA GLU A 57 -19.52 6.34 29.22
C GLU A 57 -19.76 5.20 28.22
N ARG A 58 -20.56 5.47 27.18
CA ARG A 58 -20.76 4.53 26.07
C ARG A 58 -19.45 4.28 25.30
N ILE A 59 -18.70 5.34 25.00
CA ILE A 59 -17.38 5.26 24.35
C ILE A 59 -16.40 4.49 25.24
N ALA A 60 -16.35 4.76 26.54
CA ALA A 60 -15.48 4.02 27.46
C ALA A 60 -15.84 2.53 27.57
N ALA A 61 -17.15 2.19 27.62
CA ALA A 61 -17.61 0.81 27.64
C ALA A 61 -17.28 0.08 26.32
N LEU A 62 -17.52 0.72 25.18
CA LEU A 62 -17.18 0.17 23.86
C LEU A 62 -15.67 0.04 23.65
N GLN A 63 -14.86 0.93 24.22
CA GLN A 63 -13.40 0.82 24.23
C GLN A 63 -12.93 -0.38 25.06
N LYS A 64 -13.54 -0.60 26.23
CA LYS A 64 -13.22 -1.74 27.10
C LYS A 64 -13.62 -3.08 26.46
N GLU A 65 -14.80 -3.12 25.85
CA GLU A 65 -15.25 -4.29 25.09
C GLU A 65 -14.33 -4.57 23.89
N ASN A 66 -13.93 -3.52 23.16
CA ASN A 66 -12.94 -3.63 22.09
C ASN A 66 -11.60 -4.18 22.57
N GLN A 67 -11.08 -3.71 23.72
CA GLN A 67 -9.86 -4.25 24.28
C GLN A 67 -9.99 -5.75 24.59
N MET A 68 -11.14 -6.18 25.12
CA MET A 68 -11.39 -7.58 25.43
C MET A 68 -11.49 -8.45 24.17
N LEU A 69 -12.22 -7.99 23.16
CA LEU A 69 -12.33 -8.67 21.86
C LEU A 69 -10.99 -8.77 21.14
N ARG A 70 -10.16 -7.72 21.19
CA ARG A 70 -8.79 -7.74 20.65
C ARG A 70 -7.93 -8.80 21.33
N LYS A 71 -7.99 -8.88 22.66
CA LYS A 71 -7.23 -9.90 23.42
C LYS A 71 -7.65 -11.32 23.02
N GLN A 72 -8.96 -11.57 22.91
CA GLN A 72 -9.48 -12.87 22.49
C GLN A 72 -9.06 -13.23 21.06
N LEU A 73 -9.07 -12.26 20.16
CA LEU A 73 -8.69 -12.49 18.77
C LEU A 73 -7.19 -12.79 18.61
N ILE A 74 -6.33 -12.06 19.32
CA ILE A 74 -4.89 -12.35 19.34
C ILE A 74 -4.64 -13.76 19.86
N GLU A 75 -5.37 -14.19 20.89
CA GLU A 75 -5.28 -15.55 21.42
C GLU A 75 -5.70 -16.61 20.39
N VAL A 76 -6.82 -16.38 19.68
CA VAL A 76 -7.29 -17.25 18.60
C VAL A 76 -6.28 -17.28 17.46
N GLN A 77 -5.73 -16.13 17.07
CA GLN A 77 -4.73 -16.05 16.02
C GLN A 77 -3.44 -16.79 16.39
N ALA A 78 -2.96 -16.65 17.62
CA ALA A 78 -1.81 -17.38 18.12
C ALA A 78 -2.06 -18.90 18.13
N LYS A 79 -3.26 -19.34 18.55
CA LYS A 79 -3.67 -20.74 18.47
C LYS A 79 -3.72 -21.25 17.03
N MET A 80 -4.26 -20.46 16.11
CA MET A 80 -4.34 -20.82 14.69
C MET A 80 -2.96 -20.88 14.03
N SER A 81 -2.05 -19.95 14.36
CA SER A 81 -0.66 -19.99 13.89
C SER A 81 0.08 -21.23 14.39
N LYS A 82 -0.11 -21.61 15.66
CA LYS A 82 0.43 -22.87 16.19
C LYS A 82 -0.13 -24.08 15.44
N MET A 83 -1.43 -24.10 15.19
CA MET A 83 -2.09 -25.19 14.46
C MET A 83 -1.59 -25.29 13.01
N VAL A 84 -1.39 -24.17 12.32
CA VAL A 84 -0.80 -24.14 10.97
C VAL A 84 0.63 -24.67 10.97
N ALA A 85 1.46 -24.29 11.96
CA ALA A 85 2.81 -24.82 12.09
C ALA A 85 2.80 -26.34 12.36
N SER A 86 1.90 -26.83 13.22
CA SER A 86 1.70 -28.26 13.43
C SER A 86 1.24 -28.97 12.15
N PHE A 87 0.34 -28.37 11.36
CA PHE A 87 -0.09 -28.91 10.07
C PHE A 87 1.03 -28.94 9.04
N GLN A 88 1.91 -27.94 9.01
CA GLN A 88 3.08 -27.93 8.11
C GLN A 88 4.06 -29.05 8.48
N LEU A 89 4.34 -29.25 9.78
CA LEU A 89 5.19 -30.34 10.25
C LEU A 89 4.57 -31.73 9.96
N LEU A 90 3.26 -31.86 10.15
CA LEU A 90 2.54 -33.09 9.78
C LEU A 90 2.56 -33.32 8.28
N SER A 91 2.39 -32.27 7.47
CA SER A 91 2.46 -32.34 6.01
C SER A 91 3.86 -32.75 5.53
N GLU A 92 4.92 -32.18 6.10
CA GLU A 92 6.31 -32.57 5.80
C GLU A 92 6.59 -34.02 6.21
N SER A 93 6.05 -34.46 7.36
CA SER A 93 6.17 -35.85 7.81
C SER A 93 5.43 -36.83 6.90
N VAL A 94 4.26 -36.45 6.38
CA VAL A 94 3.47 -37.27 5.44
C VAL A 94 4.14 -37.31 4.06
N SER A 95 4.67 -36.18 3.57
CA SER A 95 5.46 -36.16 2.33
C SER A 95 6.71 -37.03 2.42
N LYS A 96 7.43 -36.96 3.55
CA LYS A 96 8.62 -37.80 3.77
C LYS A 96 8.31 -39.30 3.80
N THR A 97 7.21 -39.69 4.44
CA THR A 97 6.79 -41.10 4.46
C THR A 97 6.29 -41.60 3.10
N LEU A 98 5.68 -40.73 2.29
CA LEU A 98 5.29 -41.04 0.92
C LEU A 98 6.52 -41.24 0.01
N ASP A 99 7.55 -40.40 0.14
CA ASP A 99 8.83 -40.54 -0.60
C ASP A 99 9.61 -41.81 -0.20
N ASP A 100 9.57 -42.17 1.09
CA ASP A 100 10.17 -43.42 1.59
C ASP A 100 9.41 -44.68 1.08
N THR A 101 8.11 -44.58 0.78
CA THR A 101 7.37 -45.67 0.12
C THR A 101 7.53 -45.72 -1.40
N ALA A 102 7.87 -44.60 -2.05
CA ALA A 102 8.08 -44.54 -3.50
C ALA A 102 9.45 -45.09 -3.95
N SER A 103 10.41 -45.21 -3.03
CA SER A 103 11.76 -45.73 -3.28
C SER A 103 11.90 -47.25 -3.07
N GLY A 104 10.79 -47.96 -2.81
CA GLY A 104 10.75 -49.39 -2.50
C GLY A 104 10.42 -50.34 -3.66
N GLU A 105 10.08 -49.86 -4.85
CA GLU A 105 9.70 -50.72 -5.98
C GLU A 105 10.47 -50.33 -7.25
N ASP A 106 11.62 -50.97 -7.47
CA ASP A 106 12.10 -51.37 -8.79
C ASP A 106 13.34 -52.30 -8.66
N VAL A 107 13.09 -53.60 -8.65
CA VAL A 107 14.10 -54.64 -8.90
C VAL A 107 13.62 -55.45 -10.10
N GLU A 108 14.28 -55.25 -11.25
CA GLU A 108 14.79 -56.28 -12.18
C GLU A 108 14.99 -55.72 -13.60
N ARG A 109 16.24 -55.53 -14.04
CA ARG A 109 16.92 -56.35 -15.08
C ARG A 109 18.14 -55.68 -15.73
N ASP A 110 19.18 -56.52 -15.87
CA ASP A 110 20.20 -56.55 -16.93
C ASP A 110 21.25 -55.41 -16.92
N GLY A 111 22.56 -55.60 -16.88
CA GLY A 111 23.43 -56.75 -17.17
C GLY A 111 24.63 -56.21 -17.97
N GLY A 112 25.87 -56.31 -17.46
CA GLY A 112 27.07 -56.00 -18.25
C GLY A 112 28.32 -55.55 -17.48
N HIS A 113 29.15 -56.54 -17.11
CA HIS A 113 30.62 -56.58 -16.99
C HIS A 113 31.45 -55.28 -16.88
N GLU A 114 32.37 -55.21 -15.92
CA GLU A 114 33.72 -55.79 -16.02
C GLU A 114 34.41 -55.84 -14.65
N GLU A 115 35.13 -56.94 -14.44
CA GLU A 115 35.98 -57.24 -13.27
C GLU A 115 37.28 -56.43 -13.31
N ASP A 116 37.82 -56.06 -12.14
CA ASP A 116 39.22 -56.38 -11.92
C ASP A 116 39.51 -56.67 -10.44
N LEU A 117 40.20 -57.79 -10.24
CA LEU A 117 40.53 -58.43 -8.98
C LEU A 117 41.80 -57.81 -8.36
N ARG A 118 41.89 -57.80 -7.02
CA ARG A 118 43.03 -58.45 -6.32
C ARG A 118 42.86 -58.57 -4.79
N LEU A 119 42.93 -59.84 -4.39
CA LEU A 119 43.15 -60.49 -3.09
C LEU A 119 44.40 -59.90 -2.36
N ALA A 120 44.43 -59.64 -1.06
CA ALA A 120 44.28 -60.44 0.18
C ALA A 120 45.65 -60.81 0.80
N ASP A 121 45.88 -60.37 2.05
CA ASP A 121 46.75 -60.90 3.14
C ASP A 121 46.93 -59.76 4.18
N ASP A 122 47.07 -59.91 5.49
CA ASP A 122 47.07 -61.02 6.45
C ASP A 122 47.00 -60.37 7.87
N LEU A 123 46.76 -61.21 8.87
CA LEU A 123 46.27 -61.04 10.24
C LEU A 123 47.07 -60.18 11.24
N GLY A 124 46.35 -59.60 12.22
CA GLY A 124 46.87 -59.09 13.50
C GLY A 124 45.79 -58.49 14.43
N GLN A 125 45.15 -59.34 15.26
CA GLN A 125 44.26 -59.02 16.41
C GLN A 125 45.04 -59.20 17.75
N PRO A 126 44.51 -58.92 18.97
CA PRO A 126 43.44 -58.02 19.46
C PRO A 126 43.78 -57.29 20.82
N GLU A 127 42.77 -56.63 21.43
CA GLU A 127 42.62 -56.17 22.86
C GLU A 127 43.33 -54.86 23.28
N ASP A 128 42.78 -53.90 24.06
CA ASP A 128 41.59 -53.75 24.92
C ASP A 128 41.32 -52.22 25.15
N GLN A 129 40.09 -51.70 25.01
CA GLN A 129 39.10 -51.37 26.07
C GLN A 129 39.53 -50.40 27.20
N HIS A 130 38.91 -49.20 27.24
CA HIS A 130 38.25 -48.66 28.43
C HIS A 130 37.22 -47.56 28.07
N ALA A 131 36.04 -47.67 28.67
CA ALA A 131 34.75 -46.98 28.45
C ALA A 131 34.70 -45.52 29.06
N PRO A 132 33.58 -44.76 29.13
CA PRO A 132 32.19 -45.19 29.42
C PRO A 132 31.04 -44.59 28.59
N VAL A 133 29.92 -45.31 28.69
CA VAL A 133 28.55 -45.01 28.26
C VAL A 133 27.88 -44.06 29.27
N ALA A 134 27.02 -43.15 28.79
CA ALA A 134 25.91 -42.61 29.56
C ALA A 134 24.64 -42.58 28.68
N ASP A 135 23.62 -43.20 29.24
CA ASP A 135 22.27 -43.50 28.76
C ASP A 135 21.33 -42.30 28.98
N HIS A 136 20.49 -41.95 28.01
CA HIS A 136 19.28 -41.15 28.23
C HIS A 136 18.17 -41.53 27.23
N SER A 137 17.51 -42.66 27.53
CA SER A 137 16.05 -42.85 27.59
C SER A 137 15.13 -41.80 26.91
N LEU A 138 14.33 -42.28 25.94
CA LEU A 138 13.16 -41.62 25.37
C LEU A 138 12.06 -41.43 26.44
N GLN A 139 11.70 -40.19 26.76
CA GLN A 139 10.47 -39.90 27.51
C GLN A 139 9.29 -39.81 26.55
N SER A 140 8.35 -40.75 26.68
CA SER A 140 7.02 -40.68 26.09
C SER A 140 6.26 -39.50 26.70
N LEU A 141 5.85 -38.54 25.88
CA LEU A 141 4.87 -37.54 26.28
C LEU A 141 3.49 -38.20 26.23
N ASP A 142 2.92 -38.40 27.42
CA ASP A 142 1.56 -38.85 27.64
C ASP A 142 0.59 -37.78 27.11
N MET A 143 -0.22 -38.14 26.12
CA MET A 143 -1.24 -37.27 25.54
C MET A 143 -2.54 -37.49 26.30
N GLU A 144 -2.94 -36.50 27.11
CA GLU A 144 -4.27 -36.49 27.73
C GLU A 144 -5.38 -36.58 26.66
N PRO A 145 -6.44 -37.38 26.88
CA PRO A 145 -7.51 -37.55 25.89
C PRO A 145 -8.28 -36.24 25.70
N PHE A 146 -8.45 -35.86 24.43
CA PHE A 146 -9.25 -34.71 24.02
C PHE A 146 -10.69 -34.85 24.53
N ASP A 147 -11.16 -33.87 25.31
CA ASP A 147 -12.54 -33.80 25.82
C ASP A 147 -13.49 -33.22 24.74
N PRO A 148 -14.38 -34.03 24.15
CA PRO A 148 -15.29 -33.58 23.10
C PRO A 148 -16.48 -32.76 23.62
N SER A 149 -16.61 -32.54 24.94
CA SER A 149 -17.69 -31.74 25.53
C SER A 149 -17.55 -30.22 25.31
N ILE A 150 -16.42 -29.76 24.74
CA ILE A 150 -16.16 -28.33 24.41
C ILE A 150 -16.91 -27.84 23.15
N LEU A 151 -17.55 -28.73 22.39
CA LEU A 151 -18.24 -28.41 21.14
C LEU A 151 -19.76 -28.21 21.27
N ASP A 152 -20.25 -27.79 22.43
CA ASP A 152 -21.67 -27.48 22.62
C ASP A 152 -22.01 -26.08 22.05
N PHE A 153 -22.23 -26.01 20.74
CA PHE A 153 -22.81 -24.85 20.05
C PHE A 153 -24.31 -25.07 19.87
N ASP A 154 -25.08 -24.70 20.88
CA ASP A 154 -26.53 -24.70 20.81
C ASP A 154 -27.06 -23.36 20.25
N THR A 155 -27.22 -23.26 18.92
CA THR A 155 -28.36 -22.55 18.27
C THR A 155 -28.35 -22.71 16.74
N PRO A 156 -29.52 -22.84 16.07
CA PRO A 156 -29.64 -23.51 14.78
C PRO A 156 -29.45 -22.58 13.57
N PHE A 157 -28.53 -22.93 12.68
CA PHE A 157 -28.54 -22.45 11.29
C PHE A 157 -29.47 -23.32 10.45
N ALA A 158 -30.55 -22.73 9.96
CA ALA A 158 -31.42 -23.36 8.97
C ALA A 158 -30.70 -23.47 7.61
N PRO A 159 -30.73 -24.63 6.93
CA PRO A 159 -30.11 -24.76 5.61
C PRO A 159 -31.12 -24.38 4.52
N VAL A 160 -30.77 -23.42 3.67
CA VAL A 160 -31.39 -23.29 2.35
C VAL A 160 -30.50 -24.01 1.36
N ILE A 161 -30.92 -25.22 0.99
CA ILE A 161 -30.33 -26.04 -0.05
C ILE A 161 -30.93 -25.59 -1.39
N THR A 162 -30.08 -25.13 -2.32
CA THR A 162 -30.36 -25.24 -3.75
C THR A 162 -29.13 -25.81 -4.44
N ALA A 163 -29.30 -27.05 -4.93
CA ALA A 163 -28.31 -27.86 -5.59
C ALA A 163 -28.07 -27.42 -7.06
N GLY A 164 -26.82 -27.51 -7.50
CA GLY A 164 -26.35 -27.40 -8.89
C GLY A 164 -24.87 -27.83 -9.00
N PRO A 165 -24.42 -28.43 -10.11
CA PRO A 165 -23.48 -29.55 -10.10
C PRO A 165 -22.00 -29.16 -9.94
N LEU A 166 -21.27 -30.05 -9.26
CA LEU A 166 -19.81 -30.09 -9.12
C LEU A 166 -19.11 -29.94 -10.48
N ALA A 167 -18.21 -28.96 -10.58
CA ALA A 167 -17.09 -28.98 -11.50
C ALA A 167 -15.81 -28.63 -10.72
N ASP A 168 -14.81 -29.48 -10.87
CA ASP A 168 -13.50 -29.45 -10.21
C ASP A 168 -12.92 -28.04 -10.15
N THR A 169 -12.81 -27.50 -8.94
CA THR A 169 -12.05 -26.28 -8.67
C THR A 169 -11.21 -26.52 -7.44
N THR A 170 -9.93 -26.77 -7.69
CA THR A 170 -8.81 -26.62 -6.77
C THR A 170 -9.02 -25.37 -5.91
N PHE A 171 -9.06 -25.54 -4.59
CA PHE A 171 -9.26 -24.44 -3.64
C PHE A 171 -8.10 -23.43 -3.71
N THR A 172 -8.19 -22.44 -4.59
CA THR A 172 -7.44 -21.18 -4.48
C THR A 172 -8.34 -20.16 -3.81
N SER A 173 -8.25 -20.07 -2.47
CA SER A 173 -8.93 -19.01 -1.71
C SER A 173 -8.20 -17.67 -1.88
N GLU A 174 -8.35 -17.06 -3.05
CA GLU A 174 -8.07 -15.64 -3.28
C GLU A 174 -9.37 -14.92 -3.65
N LEU A 175 -10.20 -14.63 -2.65
CA LEU A 175 -11.19 -13.55 -2.75
C LEU A 175 -10.46 -12.23 -2.48
N ILE A 176 -9.77 -11.76 -3.52
CA ILE A 176 -9.19 -10.42 -3.59
C ILE A 176 -10.36 -9.43 -3.72
N ASN A 177 -10.59 -8.64 -2.67
CA ASN A 177 -11.51 -7.51 -2.76
C ASN A 177 -10.87 -6.44 -3.67
N VAL A 178 -11.69 -5.82 -4.52
CA VAL A 178 -11.32 -4.80 -5.53
C VAL A 178 -10.67 -3.53 -4.93
N ALA A 179 -10.55 -3.46 -3.60
CA ALA A 179 -9.91 -2.37 -2.85
C ALA A 179 -8.44 -2.61 -2.49
N GLY A 180 -7.80 -3.70 -2.93
CA GLY A 180 -6.34 -3.90 -2.72
C GLY A 180 -5.90 -4.08 -1.25
N THR A 181 -6.84 -4.19 -0.31
CA THR A 181 -6.55 -4.47 1.10
C THR A 181 -6.29 -5.95 1.32
N ASN A 182 -5.17 -6.28 1.96
CA ASN A 182 -4.78 -7.63 2.33
C ASN A 182 -5.84 -8.26 3.28
N PRO A 183 -6.22 -9.54 3.12
CA PRO A 183 -7.16 -10.24 4.00
C PRO A 183 -6.77 -10.26 5.49
N PHE A 184 -5.56 -9.86 5.86
CA PHE A 184 -5.18 -9.62 7.26
C PHE A 184 -5.74 -8.31 7.84
N TYR A 185 -6.09 -7.30 7.03
CA TYR A 185 -6.80 -6.10 7.51
C TYR A 185 -8.21 -6.44 7.99
N SER A 186 -8.87 -7.42 7.35
CA SER A 186 -10.20 -7.89 7.73
C SER A 186 -10.21 -8.80 8.97
N ARG A 187 -9.05 -9.22 9.49
CA ARG A 187 -8.97 -10.21 10.59
C ARG A 187 -8.61 -9.63 11.95
N ILE A 188 -8.48 -8.30 12.09
CA ILE A 188 -8.57 -7.65 13.40
C ILE A 188 -9.72 -6.64 13.41
N PRO A 189 -10.92 -7.02 13.88
CA PRO A 189 -12.01 -6.07 14.05
C PRO A 189 -11.54 -4.89 14.92
N ASN A 190 -11.78 -3.68 14.43
CA ASN A 190 -11.67 -2.41 15.15
C ASN A 190 -10.28 -1.87 15.54
N ILE A 191 -9.17 -2.19 14.85
CA ILE A 191 -7.94 -1.34 14.96
C ILE A 191 -8.08 -0.10 14.08
N TRP A 192 -8.54 -0.31 12.84
CA TRP A 192 -8.91 0.75 11.90
C TRP A 192 -10.38 0.53 11.56
N THR A 193 -11.28 1.22 12.26
CA THR A 193 -12.71 1.14 11.91
C THR A 193 -12.92 1.83 10.57
N HIS A 194 -13.68 1.21 9.65
CA HIS A 194 -14.13 1.86 8.41
C HIS A 194 -14.97 3.13 8.68
N GLU A 195 -15.41 3.33 9.92
CA GLU A 195 -15.90 4.61 10.42
C GLU A 195 -14.73 5.57 10.64
N TYR A 196 -14.51 6.44 9.65
CA TYR A 196 -13.77 7.71 9.67
C TYR A 196 -12.90 7.96 10.93
N GLN A 197 -11.76 7.28 11.03
CA GLN A 197 -10.71 7.68 11.98
C GLN A 197 -9.78 8.66 11.28
N MET A 198 -9.65 9.84 11.86
CA MET A 198 -8.90 10.95 11.29
C MET A 198 -7.96 11.56 12.32
N GLY A 199 -6.85 12.08 11.83
CA GLY A 199 -5.89 12.80 12.62
C GLY A 199 -5.01 11.93 13.51
N MET A 200 -4.30 12.62 14.40
CA MET A 200 -3.12 12.11 15.07
C MET A 200 -3.42 11.19 16.27
N GLN A 201 -4.39 11.53 17.11
CA GLN A 201 -4.67 10.78 18.34
C GLN A 201 -5.17 9.35 18.07
N PRO A 202 -6.09 9.13 17.10
CA PRO A 202 -6.47 7.77 16.73
C PRO A 202 -5.30 6.98 16.16
N TYR A 203 -4.44 7.63 15.37
CA TYR A 203 -3.24 6.99 14.80
C TYR A 203 -2.30 6.51 15.89
N LEU A 204 -1.97 7.36 16.88
CA LEU A 204 -1.13 6.99 18.02
C LEU A 204 -1.72 5.82 18.81
N SER A 205 -3.03 5.85 19.06
CA SER A 205 -3.73 4.78 19.77
C SER A 205 -3.68 3.45 19.01
N ALA A 206 -3.83 3.50 17.69
CA ALA A 206 -3.75 2.32 16.82
C ALA A 206 -2.33 1.75 16.76
N ILE A 207 -1.31 2.60 16.59
CA ILE A 207 0.09 2.17 16.55
C ILE A 207 0.51 1.49 17.85
N ASN A 208 0.15 2.06 19.01
CA ASN A 208 0.45 1.44 20.31
C ASN A 208 -0.21 0.06 20.45
N ALA A 209 -1.48 -0.06 20.06
CA ALA A 209 -2.19 -1.35 20.09
C ALA A 209 -1.61 -2.38 19.13
N THR A 210 -1.16 -1.97 17.94
CA THR A 210 -0.50 -2.86 16.99
C THR A 210 0.85 -3.32 17.49
N ALA A 211 1.65 -2.44 18.12
CA ALA A 211 2.94 -2.81 18.68
C ALA A 211 2.81 -3.90 19.76
N GLU A 212 1.83 -3.77 20.66
CA GLU A 212 1.51 -4.82 21.64
C GLU A 212 1.14 -6.15 20.99
N SER A 213 0.33 -6.10 19.93
CA SER A 213 -0.11 -7.29 19.18
C SER A 213 1.05 -7.97 18.44
N SER A 214 1.91 -7.19 17.79
CA SER A 214 3.09 -7.70 17.08
C SER A 214 4.07 -8.40 18.02
N LEU A 215 4.28 -7.85 19.23
CA LEU A 215 5.11 -8.48 20.26
C LEU A 215 4.57 -9.85 20.68
N VAL A 216 3.25 -9.96 20.90
CA VAL A 216 2.61 -11.23 21.28
C VAL A 216 2.68 -12.27 20.15
N LEU A 217 2.58 -11.83 18.89
CA LEU A 217 2.63 -12.69 17.71
C LEU A 217 4.06 -13.01 17.24
N GLY A 218 5.10 -12.52 17.93
CA GLY A 218 6.50 -12.71 17.52
C GLY A 218 6.81 -12.10 16.15
N LYS A 219 6.06 -11.07 15.73
CA LYS A 219 6.34 -10.36 14.49
C LYS A 219 7.32 -9.24 14.76
N ASP A 220 8.41 -9.21 14.02
CA ASP A 220 9.46 -8.21 14.19
C ASP A 220 9.07 -6.80 13.70
N TYR A 221 7.87 -6.61 13.16
CA TYR A 221 7.44 -5.33 12.58
C TYR A 221 5.98 -5.02 12.91
N SER A 222 5.67 -3.72 12.96
CA SER A 222 4.33 -3.19 13.23
C SER A 222 3.69 -2.73 11.93
N PHE A 223 2.41 -3.03 11.75
CA PHE A 223 1.64 -2.56 10.60
C PHE A 223 1.00 -1.21 10.90
N THR A 224 1.01 -0.33 9.92
CA THR A 224 0.31 0.96 9.92
C THR A 224 -0.97 0.87 9.09
N ASN A 225 -1.67 1.99 8.90
CA ASN A 225 -2.75 2.15 7.93
C ASN A 225 -2.24 2.42 6.50
N SER A 226 -0.94 2.27 6.25
CA SER A 226 -0.27 2.62 5.01
C SER A 226 0.65 1.49 4.55
N PRO A 227 0.20 0.65 3.60
CA PRO A 227 1.06 -0.28 2.88
C PRO A 227 2.38 0.33 2.42
N PHE A 228 2.37 1.56 1.91
CA PHE A 228 3.61 2.29 1.63
C PHE A 228 4.56 2.35 2.82
N SER A 229 4.05 2.88 3.93
CA SER A 229 4.84 3.10 5.14
C SER A 229 5.37 1.79 5.69
N ASP A 230 4.56 0.72 5.65
CA ASP A 230 4.95 -0.61 6.13
C ASP A 230 6.15 -1.16 5.35
N HIS A 231 6.10 -1.13 4.02
CA HIS A 231 7.22 -1.57 3.17
C HIS A 231 8.47 -0.73 3.43
N ILE A 232 8.34 0.60 3.45
CA ILE A 232 9.48 1.52 3.62
C ILE A 232 10.12 1.33 4.99
N GLN A 233 9.35 1.25 6.07
CA GLN A 233 9.86 1.07 7.42
C GLN A 233 10.58 -0.26 7.58
N LEU A 234 10.02 -1.34 7.03
CA LEU A 234 10.67 -2.66 7.05
C LEU A 234 12.03 -2.63 6.35
N LEU A 235 12.07 -2.05 5.14
CA LEU A 235 13.26 -1.91 4.33
C LEU A 235 14.33 -1.05 5.02
N GLN A 236 13.92 0.09 5.60
CA GLN A 236 14.80 0.94 6.39
C GLN A 236 15.42 0.17 7.56
N ARG A 237 14.61 -0.60 8.29
CA ARG A 237 15.07 -1.40 9.43
C ARG A 237 16.06 -2.49 9.00
N MET A 238 15.73 -3.27 7.97
CA MET A 238 16.61 -4.32 7.44
C MET A 238 17.95 -3.74 6.96
N LEU A 239 17.89 -2.65 6.19
CA LEU A 239 19.08 -1.98 5.69
C LEU A 239 19.95 -1.42 6.83
N LYS A 240 19.34 -0.76 7.81
CA LYS A 240 20.05 -0.22 8.98
C LYS A 240 20.75 -1.33 9.77
N ASN A 241 20.06 -2.44 10.02
CA ASN A 241 20.64 -3.58 10.74
C ASN A 241 21.85 -4.15 9.98
N LYS A 242 21.71 -4.38 8.66
CA LYS A 242 22.80 -4.91 7.83
C LYS A 242 24.01 -3.95 7.81
N LEU A 243 23.77 -2.65 7.62
CA LEU A 243 24.84 -1.65 7.64
C LEU A 243 25.57 -1.60 8.98
N ASN A 244 24.84 -1.69 10.10
CA ASN A 244 25.46 -1.72 11.43
C ASN A 244 26.31 -2.97 11.63
N THR A 245 25.86 -4.15 11.19
CA THR A 245 26.65 -5.39 11.24
C THR A 245 27.94 -5.30 10.42
N LEU A 246 27.91 -4.57 9.30
CA LEU A 246 29.08 -4.31 8.45
C LEU A 246 30.00 -3.20 9.01
N GLY A 247 29.74 -2.69 10.22
CA GLY A 247 30.57 -1.67 10.86
C GLY A 247 30.47 -0.29 10.19
N PHE A 248 29.34 0.02 9.57
CA PHE A 248 29.13 1.31 8.91
C PHE A 248 29.27 2.48 9.89
N ILE A 249 30.25 3.37 9.66
CA ILE A 249 30.43 4.60 10.43
C ILE A 249 29.95 5.79 9.60
N PRO A 250 28.83 6.45 9.98
CA PRO A 250 28.46 7.71 9.39
C PRO A 250 29.55 8.73 9.73
N ASN A 251 30.16 9.34 8.71
CA ASN A 251 31.21 10.39 8.76
C ASN A 251 32.67 9.96 8.55
N SER A 252 32.98 8.74 8.07
CA SER A 252 34.36 8.45 7.62
C SER A 252 34.72 9.26 6.37
N GLN A 253 36.00 9.62 6.23
CA GLN A 253 36.52 10.51 5.18
C GLN A 253 36.43 9.95 3.74
N ASN A 254 35.83 8.78 3.52
CA ASN A 254 35.59 8.22 2.19
C ASN A 254 34.27 8.76 1.61
N PRO A 255 34.32 9.76 0.72
CA PRO A 255 33.13 10.45 0.27
C PRO A 255 32.66 9.79 -1.03
N VAL A 256 31.34 9.58 -1.15
CA VAL A 256 30.52 9.44 -2.38
C VAL A 256 29.56 8.22 -2.38
N GLN A 257 29.82 7.11 -1.67
CA GLN A 257 28.97 5.89 -1.77
C GLN A 257 28.30 5.38 -0.48
N SER A 258 28.50 6.04 0.67
CA SER A 258 28.40 5.36 1.97
C SER A 258 26.98 4.89 2.40
N VAL A 259 25.90 5.65 2.17
CA VAL A 259 24.52 5.18 2.48
C VAL A 259 23.51 5.38 1.34
N TYR A 260 23.79 6.33 0.44
CA TYR A 260 22.85 6.70 -0.63
C TYR A 260 22.69 5.61 -1.69
N GLN A 261 23.76 4.85 -1.99
CA GLN A 261 23.68 3.77 -2.97
C GLN A 261 22.84 2.60 -2.43
N PRO A 262 23.08 2.09 -1.19
CA PRO A 262 22.19 1.08 -0.61
C PRO A 262 20.73 1.54 -0.51
N VAL A 263 20.49 2.81 -0.15
CA VAL A 263 19.13 3.38 -0.13
C VAL A 263 18.51 3.40 -1.52
N LEU A 264 19.22 3.88 -2.53
CA LEU A 264 18.76 3.87 -3.92
C LEU A 264 18.39 2.46 -4.37
N MET A 265 19.26 1.48 -4.08
CA MET A 265 19.08 0.08 -4.43
C MET A 265 17.79 -0.48 -3.80
N VAL A 266 17.62 -0.31 -2.50
CA VAL A 266 16.45 -0.81 -1.76
C VAL A 266 15.16 -0.13 -2.21
N LEU A 267 15.18 1.20 -2.41
CA LEU A 267 14.02 1.92 -2.94
C LEU A 267 13.71 1.51 -4.39
N SER A 268 14.71 1.19 -5.20
CA SER A 268 14.52 0.70 -6.58
C SER A 268 13.92 -0.70 -6.59
N MET A 269 14.34 -1.58 -5.67
CA MET A 269 13.73 -2.90 -5.49
C MET A 269 12.26 -2.78 -5.07
N PHE A 270 11.97 -1.99 -4.02
CA PHE A 270 10.60 -1.75 -3.54
C PHE A 270 9.67 -1.39 -4.70
N ASN A 271 10.11 -0.39 -5.46
CA ASN A 271 9.40 0.18 -6.58
C ASN A 271 9.20 -0.84 -7.71
N SER A 272 10.28 -1.50 -8.16
CA SER A 272 10.21 -2.49 -9.25
C SER A 272 9.32 -3.69 -8.92
N MET A 273 9.32 -4.14 -7.66
CA MET A 273 8.54 -5.29 -7.23
C MET A 273 7.07 -4.97 -7.00
N THR A 274 6.77 -3.84 -6.36
CA THR A 274 5.41 -3.56 -5.87
C THR A 274 4.60 -2.68 -6.81
N ARG A 275 5.25 -1.89 -7.66
CA ARG A 275 4.62 -0.91 -8.56
C ARG A 275 5.38 -0.75 -9.89
N PRO A 276 5.51 -1.83 -10.68
CA PRO A 276 6.22 -1.79 -11.95
C PRO A 276 5.63 -0.78 -12.94
N ASP A 277 4.33 -0.53 -12.89
CA ASP A 277 3.59 0.43 -13.70
C ASP A 277 4.01 1.89 -13.46
N VAL A 278 4.55 2.20 -12.26
CA VAL A 278 4.98 3.55 -11.88
C VAL A 278 6.48 3.79 -12.16
N MET A 279 7.22 2.79 -12.66
CA MET A 279 8.69 2.89 -12.78
C MET A 279 9.15 3.95 -13.76
N ALA A 280 8.42 4.12 -14.85
CA ALA A 280 8.68 5.20 -15.79
C ALA A 280 8.60 6.57 -15.11
N TRP A 281 7.70 6.75 -14.14
CA TRP A 281 7.59 7.97 -13.37
C TRP A 281 8.88 8.22 -12.57
N TYR A 282 9.28 7.27 -11.71
CA TYR A 282 10.47 7.42 -10.85
C TYR A 282 11.77 7.60 -11.66
N ALA A 283 11.91 6.88 -12.77
CA ALA A 283 13.08 6.98 -13.63
C ALA A 283 13.19 8.33 -14.34
N LYS A 284 12.07 8.93 -14.77
CA LYS A 284 12.07 10.18 -15.55
C LYS A 284 12.05 11.43 -14.69
N THR A 285 11.34 11.44 -13.56
CA THR A 285 11.30 12.59 -12.64
C THR A 285 12.56 12.70 -11.78
N ARG A 286 13.45 11.69 -11.85
CA ARG A 286 14.68 11.61 -11.06
C ARG A 286 14.39 11.92 -9.61
N PHE A 287 13.59 11.07 -8.97
CA PHE A 287 13.10 11.28 -7.61
C PHE A 287 14.18 11.06 -6.52
N PHE A 288 15.39 11.62 -6.73
CA PHE A 288 16.56 11.43 -5.88
C PHE A 288 16.40 12.07 -4.49
N HIS A 289 15.51 13.05 -4.35
CA HIS A 289 15.24 13.67 -3.05
C HIS A 289 14.69 12.68 -2.01
N ILE A 290 14.02 11.60 -2.43
CA ILE A 290 13.58 10.56 -1.48
C ILE A 290 14.73 9.69 -1.02
N ILE A 291 15.75 9.50 -1.86
CA ILE A 291 17.00 8.83 -1.47
C ILE A 291 17.69 9.66 -0.39
N GLU A 292 17.79 10.98 -0.60
CA GLU A 292 18.36 11.91 0.38
C GLU A 292 17.58 11.93 1.69
N LEU A 293 16.24 11.99 1.60
CA LEU A 293 15.33 11.93 2.74
C LEU A 293 15.50 10.62 3.52
N THR A 294 15.49 9.49 2.83
CA THR A 294 15.61 8.16 3.46
C THR A 294 16.99 7.97 4.09
N ALA A 295 18.06 8.45 3.43
CA ALA A 295 19.41 8.43 4.01
C ALA A 295 19.50 9.26 5.31
N TRP A 296 18.86 10.43 5.34
CA TRP A 296 18.77 11.25 6.56
C TRP A 296 17.93 10.58 7.65
N GLN A 297 16.79 9.95 7.31
CA GLN A 297 15.97 9.20 8.28
C GLN A 297 16.73 8.01 8.91
N LEU A 298 17.59 7.34 8.14
CA LEU A 298 18.41 6.22 8.63
C LEU A 298 19.53 6.68 9.58
N TYR A 299 20.27 7.73 9.16
CA TYR A 299 21.40 8.30 9.88
C TYR A 299 21.32 9.84 9.91
N PRO A 300 20.54 10.41 10.84
CA PRO A 300 20.41 11.87 10.97
C PRO A 300 21.75 12.50 11.37
N SER A 301 22.27 13.39 10.54
CA SER A 301 23.46 14.19 10.84
C SER A 301 23.42 15.51 10.08
N SER A 302 24.27 16.47 10.45
CA SER A 302 24.40 17.72 9.70
C SER A 302 24.76 17.47 8.23
N ALA A 303 25.55 16.43 7.96
CA ALA A 303 25.95 16.08 6.59
C ALA A 303 24.78 15.56 5.75
N THR A 304 23.95 14.66 6.29
CA THR A 304 22.78 14.13 5.58
C THR A 304 21.65 15.16 5.51
N PHE A 305 21.46 15.98 6.55
CA PHE A 305 20.47 17.06 6.56
C PHE A 305 20.77 18.14 5.53
N ASN A 306 22.04 18.54 5.37
CA ASN A 306 22.43 19.57 4.40
C ASN A 306 22.20 19.17 2.94
N LYS A 307 22.09 17.87 2.65
CA LYS A 307 21.71 17.39 1.31
C LYS A 307 20.20 17.44 1.05
N LEU A 308 19.36 17.58 2.08
CA LEU A 308 17.92 17.63 1.89
C LEU A 308 17.52 18.90 1.14
N HIS A 309 16.83 18.69 0.02
CA HIS A 309 16.15 19.76 -0.69
C HIS A 309 15.18 20.50 0.25
N PRO A 310 15.07 21.85 0.19
CA PRO A 310 14.26 22.64 1.13
C PRO A 310 12.83 22.13 1.32
N ARG A 311 12.19 21.67 0.24
CA ARG A 311 10.82 21.11 0.23
C ARG A 311 10.66 19.79 1.01
N TYR A 312 11.73 19.04 1.22
CA TYR A 312 11.71 17.76 1.94
C TYR A 312 12.23 17.85 3.38
N ARG A 313 12.78 19.00 3.78
CA ARG A 313 13.24 19.20 5.17
C ARG A 313 12.08 18.95 6.14
N PRO A 314 12.33 18.27 7.27
CA PRO A 314 11.28 17.96 8.24
C PRO A 314 10.68 19.24 8.81
N THR A 315 9.35 19.27 8.89
CA THR A 315 8.61 20.33 9.59
C THR A 315 8.55 20.05 11.08
N LYS A 316 8.13 21.06 11.85
CA LYS A 316 7.87 20.89 13.28
C LYS A 316 6.82 19.79 13.54
N ALA A 317 5.76 19.72 12.73
CA ALA A 317 4.72 18.70 12.87
C ALA A 317 5.28 17.28 12.64
N GLN A 318 6.19 17.09 11.68
CA GLN A 318 6.85 15.80 11.44
C GLN A 318 7.76 15.37 12.59
N LEU A 319 8.43 16.32 13.25
CA LEU A 319 9.36 16.02 14.35
C LEU A 319 8.64 15.76 15.68
N GLU A 320 7.49 16.40 15.91
CA GLU A 320 6.76 16.30 17.17
C GLU A 320 5.76 15.14 17.22
N ASN A 321 5.36 14.59 16.08
CA ASN A 321 4.22 13.69 15.98
C ASN A 321 4.55 12.41 15.19
N ILE A 322 4.12 11.25 15.71
CA ILE A 322 4.18 9.99 14.96
C ILE A 322 3.11 10.03 13.86
N HIS A 323 3.48 9.66 12.64
CA HIS A 323 2.61 9.71 11.46
C HIS A 323 3.01 8.62 10.44
N PRO A 324 2.17 8.33 9.44
CA PRO A 324 2.53 7.46 8.32
C PRO A 324 3.73 8.02 7.54
N GLY A 325 4.80 7.24 7.42
CA GLY A 325 6.06 7.68 6.79
C GLY A 325 5.93 8.06 5.31
N ILE A 326 4.89 7.59 4.62
CA ILE A 326 4.59 7.99 3.24
C ILE A 326 4.30 9.49 3.10
N ILE A 327 3.83 10.16 4.17
CA ILE A 327 3.58 11.60 4.16
C ILE A 327 4.87 12.37 3.89
N ASP A 328 6.02 11.87 4.36
CA ASP A 328 7.31 12.52 4.19
C ASP A 328 7.73 12.63 2.72
N TRP A 329 7.17 11.80 1.85
CA TRP A 329 7.46 11.78 0.41
C TRP A 329 6.73 12.88 -0.37
N ILE A 330 5.90 13.68 0.29
CA ILE A 330 5.23 14.85 -0.32
C ILE A 330 6.15 16.08 -0.15
N PRO A 331 6.55 16.77 -1.23
CA PRO A 331 7.48 17.91 -1.18
C PRO A 331 6.81 19.22 -0.71
N PHE A 332 5.62 19.16 -0.14
CA PHE A 332 4.83 20.35 0.19
C PHE A 332 4.62 20.40 1.71
N PRO A 333 5.43 21.19 2.44
CA PRO A 333 5.35 21.27 3.90
C PRO A 333 3.95 21.50 4.44
N SER A 334 3.18 22.42 3.87
CA SER A 334 1.81 22.72 4.33
C SER A 334 0.84 21.55 4.12
N ILE A 335 0.98 20.79 3.02
CA ILE A 335 0.18 19.58 2.79
C ILE A 335 0.59 18.49 3.80
N ARG A 336 1.89 18.29 4.03
CA ARG A 336 2.38 17.31 5.03
C ARG A 336 1.84 17.62 6.42
N ASP A 337 1.95 18.86 6.87
CA ASP A 337 1.48 19.27 8.20
C ASP A 337 -0.02 19.02 8.37
N ARG A 338 -0.82 19.32 7.34
CA ARG A 338 -2.27 19.06 7.35
C ARG A 338 -2.60 17.58 7.30
N LEU A 339 -1.86 16.78 6.52
CA LEU A 339 -2.02 15.33 6.51
C LEU A 339 -1.71 14.72 7.88
N ILE A 340 -0.67 15.19 8.56
CA ILE A 340 -0.32 14.73 9.91
C ILE A 340 -1.43 15.10 10.90
N GLN A 341 -1.92 16.34 10.84
CA GLN A 341 -2.93 16.84 11.76
C GLN A 341 -4.29 16.18 11.55
N LEU A 342 -4.70 15.99 10.29
CA LEU A 342 -6.07 15.63 9.92
C LEU A 342 -6.21 14.21 9.36
N HIS A 343 -5.15 13.60 8.81
CA HIS A 343 -5.23 12.33 8.07
C HIS A 343 -4.28 11.23 8.55
N SER A 344 -3.51 11.40 9.63
CA SER A 344 -2.59 10.33 10.08
C SER A 344 -3.28 8.98 10.23
N ALA A 345 -4.50 8.93 10.80
CA ALA A 345 -5.28 7.71 10.95
C ALA A 345 -6.15 7.32 9.74
N ASN A 346 -6.11 8.09 8.64
CA ASN A 346 -7.01 7.89 7.52
C ASN A 346 -6.68 6.58 6.79
N PRO A 347 -7.62 5.62 6.63
CA PRO A 347 -7.35 4.35 5.95
C PRO A 347 -7.06 4.50 4.46
N HIS A 348 -7.31 5.67 3.87
CA HIS A 348 -7.05 5.98 2.46
C HIS A 348 -5.79 6.84 2.27
N ILE A 349 -4.91 6.95 3.26
CA ILE A 349 -3.72 7.81 3.20
C ILE A 349 -2.84 7.53 1.97
N ASP A 350 -2.72 6.26 1.57
CA ASP A 350 -1.97 5.85 0.38
C ASP A 350 -2.63 6.32 -0.92
N GLN A 351 -3.96 6.32 -1.00
CA GLN A 351 -4.69 6.88 -2.12
C GLN A 351 -4.54 8.41 -2.18
N ILE A 352 -4.60 9.10 -1.04
CA ILE A 352 -4.38 10.55 -0.96
C ILE A 352 -2.97 10.88 -1.46
N PHE A 353 -1.97 10.11 -1.04
CA PHE A 353 -0.60 10.24 -1.54
C PHE A 353 -0.52 10.05 -3.06
N CYS A 354 -1.11 8.97 -3.60
CA CYS A 354 -1.12 8.72 -5.05
C CYS A 354 -1.83 9.82 -5.83
N ASP A 355 -2.94 10.35 -5.33
CA ASP A 355 -3.66 11.47 -5.92
C ASP A 355 -2.80 12.74 -5.92
N ALA A 356 -2.10 13.02 -4.81
CA ALA A 356 -1.20 14.17 -4.70
C ALA A 356 -0.09 14.10 -5.75
N VAL A 357 0.63 12.97 -5.83
CA VAL A 357 1.72 12.78 -6.79
C VAL A 357 1.22 12.81 -8.24
N THR A 358 0.04 12.22 -8.49
CA THR A 358 -0.61 12.29 -9.81
C THR A 358 -0.99 13.72 -10.18
N GLY A 359 -1.34 14.54 -9.19
CA GLY A 359 -1.69 15.95 -9.33
C GLY A 359 -0.48 16.90 -9.43
N TYR A 360 0.75 16.40 -9.53
CA TYR A 360 1.91 17.27 -9.76
C TYR A 360 1.88 17.85 -11.17
N VAL A 361 1.92 19.18 -11.25
CA VAL A 361 1.82 19.94 -12.50
C VAL A 361 2.91 21.01 -12.61
N VAL A 362 3.16 21.47 -13.82
CA VAL A 362 4.02 22.63 -14.09
C VAL A 362 3.24 23.64 -14.94
N GLU A 363 3.31 24.91 -14.56
CA GLU A 363 2.70 26.03 -15.28
C GLU A 363 3.58 26.47 -16.47
N ALA A 364 2.95 26.91 -17.55
CA ALA A 364 3.61 27.46 -18.73
C ALA A 364 2.67 28.40 -19.50
N LEU A 365 3.20 29.12 -20.49
CA LEU A 365 2.36 29.78 -21.48
C LEU A 365 1.91 28.77 -22.55
N MET A 366 0.65 28.82 -22.95
CA MET A 366 0.11 27.88 -23.94
C MET A 366 0.83 28.00 -25.29
N SER A 367 1.22 29.23 -25.67
CA SER A 367 2.00 29.51 -26.89
C SER A 367 3.38 28.85 -26.91
N ASP A 368 3.96 28.52 -25.76
CA ASP A 368 5.26 27.84 -25.68
C ASP A 368 5.13 26.34 -25.97
N LEU A 369 3.92 25.80 -25.80
CA LEU A 369 3.63 24.37 -25.93
C LEU A 369 2.87 24.05 -27.21
N ILE A 370 1.98 24.93 -27.66
CA ILE A 370 1.07 24.72 -28.80
C ILE A 370 1.22 25.83 -29.83
N LEU A 371 1.39 25.44 -31.09
CA LEU A 371 1.60 26.35 -32.21
C LEU A 371 0.34 27.20 -32.45
N GLY A 372 0.50 28.52 -32.55
CA GLY A 372 -0.60 29.45 -32.80
C GLY A 372 -1.56 29.64 -31.62
N ALA A 373 -1.26 29.10 -30.44
CA ALA A 373 -2.07 29.29 -29.24
C ALA A 373 -1.88 30.68 -28.61
N PRO A 374 -2.89 31.21 -27.89
CA PRO A 374 -2.78 32.48 -27.19
C PRO A 374 -1.78 32.41 -26.02
N GLN A 375 -1.26 33.57 -25.61
CA GLN A 375 -0.38 33.70 -24.44
C GLN A 375 -1.19 33.67 -23.13
N ILE A 376 -1.84 32.54 -22.86
CA ILE A 376 -2.55 32.29 -21.60
C ILE A 376 -1.78 31.29 -20.74
N THR A 377 -1.87 31.45 -19.42
CA THR A 377 -1.29 30.47 -18.49
C THR A 377 -2.06 29.17 -18.58
N VAL A 378 -1.30 28.09 -18.71
CA VAL A 378 -1.79 26.71 -18.69
C VAL A 378 -0.94 25.90 -17.72
N TYR A 379 -1.42 24.73 -17.34
CA TYR A 379 -0.61 23.77 -16.60
C TYR A 379 -0.76 22.36 -17.17
N VAL A 380 0.31 21.58 -17.06
CA VAL A 380 0.39 20.20 -17.57
C VAL A 380 0.78 19.27 -16.43
N ARG A 381 0.08 18.15 -16.28
CA ARG A 381 0.45 17.13 -15.29
C ARG A 381 1.69 16.36 -15.75
N VAL A 382 2.63 16.16 -14.84
CA VAL A 382 3.89 15.46 -15.09
C VAL A 382 3.62 14.01 -15.57
N THR A 383 2.68 13.34 -14.91
CA THR A 383 2.28 11.95 -15.20
C THR A 383 1.71 11.78 -16.61
N ASP A 384 1.01 12.80 -17.13
CA ASP A 384 0.39 12.72 -18.46
C ASP A 384 1.46 12.67 -19.56
N LEU A 385 2.51 13.49 -19.46
CA LEU A 385 3.62 13.47 -20.41
C LEU A 385 4.43 12.17 -20.29
N ILE A 386 4.71 11.70 -19.07
CA ILE A 386 5.47 10.46 -18.86
C ILE A 386 4.76 9.25 -19.47
N ASN A 387 3.44 9.16 -19.32
CA ASN A 387 2.64 8.09 -19.92
C ASN A 387 2.74 8.08 -21.46
N THR A 388 2.67 9.27 -22.08
CA THR A 388 2.87 9.41 -23.53
C THR A 388 4.29 9.03 -23.94
N MET A 389 5.30 9.45 -23.18
CA MET A 389 6.72 9.11 -23.45
C MET A 389 6.99 7.61 -23.37
N ALA A 390 6.32 6.89 -22.46
CA ALA A 390 6.47 5.45 -22.25
C ALA A 390 5.73 4.59 -23.29
N SER A 391 4.80 5.18 -24.05
CA SER A 391 3.99 4.46 -25.04
C SER A 391 4.68 4.29 -26.41
N GLY A 392 5.92 4.79 -26.56
CA GLY A 392 6.65 4.77 -27.83
C GLY A 392 7.46 3.48 -28.08
N THR A 393 7.49 3.02 -29.33
CA THR A 393 8.40 1.95 -29.81
C THR A 393 9.86 2.43 -29.80
N SER A 394 10.83 1.52 -29.84
CA SER A 394 12.27 1.82 -29.87
C SER A 394 12.66 2.83 -30.97
N GLU A 395 12.02 2.78 -32.14
CA GLU A 395 12.25 3.76 -33.23
C GLU A 395 11.82 5.18 -32.87
N SER A 396 10.73 5.32 -32.12
CA SER A 396 10.19 6.62 -31.71
C SER A 396 11.10 7.34 -30.70
N GLN A 397 12.10 6.69 -30.12
CA GLN A 397 13.04 7.32 -29.17
C GLN A 397 14.04 8.25 -29.86
N ASN A 398 14.34 8.01 -31.15
CA ASN A 398 15.34 8.77 -31.91
C ASN A 398 14.78 10.02 -32.61
N THR A 399 13.45 10.15 -32.71
CA THR A 399 12.83 11.33 -33.32
C THR A 399 12.90 12.52 -32.36
N ILE A 400 13.57 13.59 -32.79
CA ILE A 400 13.66 14.86 -32.07
C ILE A 400 12.49 15.74 -32.55
N ALA A 401 11.58 16.09 -31.64
CA ALA A 401 10.55 17.09 -31.88
C ALA A 401 10.97 18.42 -31.27
N ILE A 402 10.56 19.53 -31.91
CA ILE A 402 10.80 20.89 -31.43
C ILE A 402 9.45 21.51 -31.10
N LEU A 403 9.32 22.07 -29.90
CA LEU A 403 8.13 22.83 -29.52
C LEU A 403 8.09 24.20 -30.22
N PRO A 404 6.90 24.76 -30.50
CA PRO A 404 5.57 24.31 -30.07
C PRO A 404 4.98 23.13 -30.88
N SER A 405 4.20 22.27 -30.22
CA SER A 405 3.43 21.17 -30.85
C SER A 405 2.33 21.71 -31.79
N PRO A 406 2.01 21.04 -32.91
CA PRO A 406 0.93 21.47 -33.80
C PRO A 406 -0.42 21.65 -33.09
N ASP A 407 -0.72 20.75 -32.15
CA ASP A 407 -1.96 20.77 -31.38
C ASP A 407 -1.80 20.00 -30.05
N ILE A 408 -2.82 20.10 -29.19
CA ILE A 408 -2.85 19.45 -27.86
C ILE A 408 -2.89 17.92 -27.98
N SER A 409 -3.61 17.38 -28.98
CA SER A 409 -3.67 15.93 -29.19
C SER A 409 -2.29 15.38 -29.52
N THR A 410 -1.55 16.04 -30.41
CA THR A 410 -0.18 15.67 -30.78
C THR A 410 0.78 15.73 -29.59
N LEU A 411 0.62 16.71 -28.68
CA LEU A 411 1.42 16.81 -27.47
C LEU A 411 1.28 15.58 -26.56
N PHE A 412 0.07 15.02 -26.46
CA PHE A 412 -0.23 13.86 -25.60
C PHE A 412 -0.31 12.51 -26.33
N SER A 413 -0.15 12.47 -27.66
CA SER A 413 -0.08 11.24 -28.45
C SER A 413 1.31 10.93 -28.99
N SER A 414 2.16 11.94 -29.20
CA SER A 414 3.52 11.76 -29.73
C SER A 414 4.56 11.67 -28.62
N PRO A 415 5.30 10.55 -28.48
CA PRO A 415 6.39 10.42 -27.52
C PRO A 415 7.47 11.50 -27.68
N ALA A 416 7.73 11.94 -28.92
CA ALA A 416 8.76 12.95 -29.21
C ALA A 416 8.37 14.34 -28.68
N TYR A 417 7.14 14.79 -28.95
CA TYR A 417 6.64 16.07 -28.42
C TYR A 417 6.46 16.05 -26.90
N ALA A 418 6.01 14.91 -26.34
CA ALA A 418 5.92 14.76 -24.89
C ALA A 418 7.30 14.88 -24.21
N ARG A 419 8.36 14.28 -24.78
CA ARG A 419 9.74 14.44 -24.29
C ARG A 419 10.22 15.90 -24.41
N ALA A 420 9.94 16.56 -25.53
CA ALA A 420 10.32 17.95 -25.74
C ALA A 420 9.65 18.87 -24.71
N ALA A 421 8.36 18.67 -24.43
CA ALA A 421 7.65 19.40 -23.39
C ALA A 421 8.14 19.08 -21.98
N PHE A 422 8.34 17.81 -21.66
CA PHE A 422 8.87 17.39 -20.36
C PHE A 422 10.21 18.07 -20.05
N SER A 423 11.11 18.12 -21.04
CA SER A 423 12.40 18.81 -20.91
C SER A 423 12.26 20.33 -20.84
N LYS A 424 11.43 20.94 -21.71
CA LYS A 424 11.20 22.39 -21.71
C LYS A 424 10.64 22.90 -20.38
N LEU A 425 9.77 22.11 -19.75
CA LEU A 425 9.14 22.42 -18.47
C LEU A 425 10.01 22.05 -17.26
N ASN A 426 11.26 21.58 -17.48
CA ASN A 426 12.18 21.16 -16.43
C ASN A 426 11.59 20.11 -15.47
N MET A 427 10.72 19.24 -15.97
CA MET A 427 10.05 18.24 -15.14
C MET A 427 11.00 17.17 -14.60
N ASP A 428 12.21 17.04 -15.15
CA ASP A 428 13.29 16.16 -14.67
C ASP A 428 14.12 16.77 -13.53
N LYS A 429 13.94 18.07 -13.22
CA LYS A 429 14.67 18.76 -12.14
C LYS A 429 14.00 18.62 -10.77
N GLY A 430 12.96 17.81 -10.69
CA GLY A 430 12.34 17.40 -9.44
C GLY A 430 11.41 18.43 -8.81
N ALA A 431 11.16 18.22 -7.53
CA ALA A 431 10.01 18.78 -6.83
C ALA A 431 10.00 20.31 -6.69
N GLY A 432 11.10 21.03 -6.95
CA GLY A 432 11.15 22.49 -6.87
C GLY A 432 10.27 23.20 -7.91
N TYR A 433 9.99 22.55 -9.04
CA TYR A 433 9.22 23.14 -10.16
C TYR A 433 7.73 22.79 -10.12
N TYR A 434 7.34 21.85 -9.26
CA TYR A 434 5.97 21.35 -9.25
C TYR A 434 5.03 22.24 -8.44
N LYS A 435 3.82 22.37 -8.96
CA LYS A 435 2.61 22.82 -8.27
C LYS A 435 1.61 21.66 -8.20
N ILE A 436 0.49 21.87 -7.52
CA ILE A 436 -0.61 20.93 -7.38
C ILE A 436 -1.79 21.35 -8.28
N ASP A 437 -2.35 20.40 -9.01
CA ASP A 437 -3.59 20.56 -9.76
C ASP A 437 -4.74 20.96 -8.81
N PRO A 438 -5.47 22.06 -9.07
CA PRO A 438 -6.64 22.46 -8.27
C PRO A 438 -7.63 21.33 -7.98
N ALA A 439 -7.81 20.39 -8.90
CA ALA A 439 -8.71 19.24 -8.72
C ALA A 439 -8.35 18.36 -7.51
N PHE A 440 -7.08 18.36 -7.07
CA PHE A 440 -6.67 17.68 -5.84
C PHE A 440 -7.34 18.30 -4.61
N PHE A 441 -7.39 19.63 -4.52
CA PHE A 441 -8.01 20.34 -3.41
C PHE A 441 -9.54 20.35 -3.48
N GLU A 442 -10.14 20.19 -4.68
CA GLU A 442 -11.57 19.92 -4.80
C GLU A 442 -11.94 18.58 -4.15
N LYS A 443 -11.05 17.57 -4.27
CA LYS A 443 -11.23 16.26 -3.65
C LYS A 443 -10.90 16.26 -2.14
N TYR A 444 -9.88 17.02 -1.73
CA TYR A 444 -9.38 17.10 -0.35
C TYR A 444 -9.29 18.57 0.11
N PRO A 445 -10.43 19.26 0.33
CA PRO A 445 -10.45 20.69 0.62
C PRO A 445 -9.74 21.07 1.92
N GLU A 446 -9.72 20.17 2.91
CA GLU A 446 -9.02 20.33 4.17
C GLU A 446 -7.49 20.44 4.03
N LEU A 447 -6.93 19.94 2.93
CA LEU A 447 -5.50 20.03 2.64
C LEU A 447 -5.09 21.35 1.99
N TRP A 448 -6.06 22.18 1.57
CA TRP A 448 -5.80 23.42 0.87
C TRP A 448 -5.33 24.53 1.81
N ASP A 449 -4.16 25.11 1.52
CA ASP A 449 -3.59 26.20 2.29
C ASP A 449 -3.52 27.52 1.51
N GLN A 450 -4.32 28.50 1.94
CA GLN A 450 -4.41 29.81 1.31
C GLN A 450 -3.10 30.60 1.36
N ALA A 451 -2.26 30.36 2.37
CA ALA A 451 -0.99 31.06 2.54
C ALA A 451 0.12 30.55 1.61
N SER A 452 -0.07 29.39 0.98
CA SER A 452 0.96 28.72 0.19
C SER A 452 0.66 28.81 -1.32
N ASP A 453 1.59 29.36 -2.12
CA ASP A 453 1.52 29.38 -3.60
C ASP A 453 1.84 28.00 -4.20
N LEU A 454 1.02 27.01 -3.86
CA LEU A 454 1.19 25.62 -4.30
C LEU A 454 0.20 25.22 -5.38
N THR A 455 -0.94 25.90 -5.44
CA THR A 455 -2.01 25.56 -6.38
C THR A 455 -1.68 26.14 -7.75
N ALA A 456 -1.76 25.33 -8.79
CA ALA A 456 -1.56 25.82 -10.15
C ALA A 456 -2.70 26.74 -10.60
N THR A 457 -2.37 27.65 -11.49
CA THR A 457 -3.21 28.68 -12.05
C THR A 457 -3.29 28.52 -13.57
N GLY A 458 -4.41 28.92 -14.17
CA GLY A 458 -4.63 28.81 -15.61
C GLY A 458 -5.45 27.59 -16.02
N MET A 459 -5.41 27.25 -17.30
CA MET A 459 -6.22 26.17 -17.88
C MET A 459 -5.45 24.83 -17.90
N PRO A 460 -6.07 23.71 -17.47
CA PRO A 460 -5.45 22.38 -17.57
C PRO A 460 -5.31 21.95 -19.04
N LEU A 461 -4.09 21.63 -19.47
CA LEU A 461 -3.86 20.87 -20.69
C LEU A 461 -3.73 19.39 -20.32
N LYS A 462 -4.65 18.58 -20.84
CA LYS A 462 -4.74 17.16 -20.49
C LYS A 462 -5.11 16.26 -21.67
N PRO A 463 -4.70 14.99 -21.65
CA PRO A 463 -5.20 13.97 -22.57
C PRO A 463 -6.68 13.64 -22.29
N LYS A 464 -7.31 12.91 -23.23
CA LYS A 464 -8.68 12.41 -23.08
C LYS A 464 -8.84 11.48 -21.87
N TYR A 465 -7.82 10.67 -21.60
CA TYR A 465 -7.81 9.71 -20.51
C TYR A 465 -6.59 9.95 -19.63
N GLN A 466 -6.84 10.06 -18.35
CA GLN A 466 -5.85 10.34 -17.33
C GLN A 466 -5.70 9.12 -16.43
N LYS A 467 -4.46 8.67 -16.22
CA LYS A 467 -4.14 7.60 -15.29
C LYS A 467 -3.80 8.17 -13.92
N ILE A 468 -4.09 7.41 -12.88
CA ILE A 468 -3.70 7.67 -11.50
C ILE A 468 -2.60 6.67 -11.13
N LEU A 469 -1.62 7.12 -10.36
CA LEU A 469 -0.56 6.24 -9.88
C LEU A 469 -1.10 5.23 -8.85
N THR A 470 -0.59 4.01 -8.90
CA THR A 470 -0.99 2.92 -8.00
C THR A 470 -0.18 2.95 -6.70
N TYR A 471 -0.72 2.32 -5.67
CA TYR A 471 -0.06 2.08 -4.38
C TYR A 471 0.24 0.58 -4.20
N PRO A 472 1.25 0.21 -3.40
CA PRO A 472 1.64 -1.18 -3.22
C PRO A 472 0.53 -1.97 -2.52
N LYS A 473 0.46 -3.26 -2.82
CA LYS A 473 -0.28 -4.20 -1.98
C LYS A 473 0.38 -4.27 -0.60
N PRO A 474 -0.35 -4.63 0.46
CA PRO A 474 0.25 -4.74 1.78
C PRO A 474 1.27 -5.87 1.88
N LEU A 475 2.23 -5.73 2.81
CA LEU A 475 3.28 -6.72 3.04
C LEU A 475 2.71 -8.12 3.25
N ASP A 476 3.33 -9.08 2.56
CA ASP A 476 3.12 -10.51 2.73
C ASP A 476 4.47 -11.21 3.04
N PRO A 477 4.45 -12.43 3.62
CA PRO A 477 5.67 -13.13 4.00
C PRO A 477 6.66 -13.37 2.85
N SER A 478 6.19 -13.60 1.63
CA SER A 478 7.06 -13.83 0.47
C SER A 478 7.79 -12.56 0.07
N THR A 479 7.09 -11.42 0.07
CA THR A 479 7.73 -10.12 -0.17
C THR A 479 8.77 -9.79 0.90
N VAL A 480 8.48 -10.06 2.18
CA VAL A 480 9.43 -9.85 3.29
C VAL A 480 10.69 -10.68 3.10
N GLU A 481 10.55 -11.96 2.76
CA GLU A 481 11.70 -12.83 2.52
C GLU A 481 12.52 -12.35 1.32
N THR A 482 11.87 -11.97 0.23
CA THR A 482 12.55 -11.44 -0.95
C THR A 482 13.37 -10.19 -0.61
N TYR A 483 12.80 -9.27 0.19
CA TYR A 483 13.53 -8.09 0.66
C TYR A 483 14.76 -8.44 1.49
N ARG A 484 14.63 -9.41 2.41
CA ARG A 484 15.73 -9.89 3.24
C ARG A 484 16.84 -10.48 2.36
N SER A 485 16.52 -11.48 1.53
CA SER A 485 17.50 -12.17 0.69
C SER A 485 18.21 -11.19 -0.25
N PHE A 486 17.48 -10.24 -0.84
CA PHE A 486 18.07 -9.26 -1.74
C PHE A 486 19.03 -8.28 -1.04
N ILE A 487 18.67 -7.77 0.14
CA ILE A 487 19.55 -6.90 0.93
C ILE A 487 20.80 -7.65 1.35
N ASP A 488 20.66 -8.88 1.85
CA ASP A 488 21.80 -9.70 2.27
C ASP A 488 22.74 -9.95 1.09
N PHE A 489 22.23 -10.48 -0.02
CA PHE A 489 23.01 -10.74 -1.22
C PHE A 489 23.75 -9.49 -1.72
N SER A 490 23.03 -8.38 -1.88
CA SER A 490 23.60 -7.19 -2.53
C SER A 490 24.66 -6.51 -1.66
N MET A 491 24.45 -6.48 -0.34
CA MET A 491 25.40 -5.88 0.59
C MET A 491 26.63 -6.77 0.80
N ASP A 492 26.46 -8.10 0.87
CA ASP A 492 27.57 -9.05 1.02
C ASP A 492 28.44 -9.10 -0.25
N ALA A 493 27.82 -9.06 -1.43
CA ALA A 493 28.52 -8.95 -2.71
C ALA A 493 29.34 -7.66 -2.80
N THR A 494 28.73 -6.52 -2.43
CA THR A 494 29.42 -5.22 -2.44
C THR A 494 30.61 -5.19 -1.48
N ASN A 495 30.46 -5.79 -0.30
CA ASN A 495 31.54 -5.89 0.68
C ASN A 495 32.68 -6.79 0.19
N THR A 496 32.35 -7.95 -0.39
CA THR A 496 33.33 -8.89 -0.97
C THR A 496 34.15 -8.24 -2.08
N ILE A 497 33.50 -7.51 -2.99
CA ILE A 497 34.16 -6.79 -4.08
C ILE A 497 35.08 -5.70 -3.52
N SER A 498 34.63 -4.98 -2.48
CA SER A 498 35.42 -3.90 -1.86
C SER A 498 36.64 -4.41 -1.08
N MET A 499 36.61 -5.66 -0.60
CA MET A 499 37.70 -6.29 0.13
C MET A 499 38.68 -7.09 -0.74
N SER A 500 38.41 -7.23 -2.04
CA SER A 500 39.33 -7.93 -2.96
C SER A 500 40.56 -7.05 -3.26
N PRO A 501 41.79 -7.48 -2.94
CA PRO A 501 42.97 -6.67 -3.20
C PRO A 501 43.22 -6.55 -4.70
N ALA A 502 43.38 -5.32 -5.18
CA ALA A 502 43.99 -5.04 -6.47
C ALA A 502 45.46 -5.50 -6.43
N SER A 503 45.70 -6.78 -6.67
CA SER A 503 47.04 -7.34 -6.83
C SER A 503 47.03 -8.40 -7.92
N GLN A 504 47.26 -7.95 -9.16
CA GLN A 504 48.09 -8.63 -10.16
C GLN A 504 48.26 -7.70 -11.38
N SER A 505 49.06 -6.65 -11.22
CA SER A 505 49.66 -5.92 -12.34
C SER A 505 50.91 -5.17 -11.87
N ARG A 506 51.96 -5.91 -11.53
CA ARG A 506 53.37 -5.48 -11.60
C ARG A 506 54.26 -6.67 -11.20
N GLU A 507 54.50 -7.55 -12.16
CA GLU A 507 55.82 -8.15 -12.29
C GLU A 507 56.54 -7.35 -13.37
N LEU A 508 57.53 -6.56 -12.94
CA LEU A 508 58.81 -6.29 -13.59
C LEU A 508 59.77 -5.81 -12.51
#